data_AF-A0ABD2NKI5-F1
#
_entry.id   AF-A0ABD2NKI5-F1
#
_cell.length_a   1.000
_cell.length_b   1.000
_cell.length_c   1.000
_cell.angle_alpha   90.00
_cell.angle_beta   90.00
_cell.angle_gamma   90.00
#
_symmetry.space_group_name_H-M   'P 1'
#
loop_
_entity.id
_entity.type
_entity.pdbx_description
1 polymer ?
#
loop_
_entity_poly.entity_id
_entity_poly.type
_entity_poly.pdbx_seq_one_letter_code
_entity_poly.pdbx_strand_id
1 'polypeptide(L)'
;MAGCLFWLEGRSGLSGRHCYQGDEYRKRNRSVLCDKYDKKICDIVCVPNWTWRFHDFINGVDQVLGAVFNKFLNYRVVICGDFNVYLLVESRERYEFLDLLKSYNIEQTVFQPTQISRDSETLLGNILVNFENCDGNTVVLPGLSDHAAQLITLS
;
A
#
# COMPACT_ATOMS: atom_id res chain seq x y z
N MET A 1 -10.52 -6.92 14.68
CA MET A 1 -9.92 -6.68 13.36
C MET A 1 -8.46 -6.35 13.59
N ALA A 2 -7.54 -7.21 13.13
CA ALA A 2 -6.12 -6.92 13.16
C ALA A 2 -5.83 -5.82 12.13
N GLY A 3 -5.15 -4.75 12.54
CA GLY A 3 -4.73 -3.68 11.62
C GLY A 3 -3.43 -4.06 10.93
N CYS A 4 -3.30 -3.78 9.64
CA CYS A 4 -2.01 -3.82 8.95
C CYS A 4 -1.12 -2.69 9.48
N LEU A 5 0.08 -3.03 9.92
CA LEU A 5 1.09 -2.06 10.34
C LEU A 5 2.06 -1.83 9.17
N PHE A 6 2.18 -0.58 8.73
CA PHE A 6 3.15 -0.16 7.72
C PHE A 6 4.19 0.73 8.40
N TRP A 7 5.48 0.47 8.13
CA TRP A 7 6.57 1.24 8.69
C TRP A 7 7.46 1.83 7.58
N LEU A 8 7.67 3.15 7.64
CA LEU A 8 8.57 3.87 6.75
C LEU A 8 9.75 4.43 7.57
N GLU A 9 10.96 4.03 7.20
CA GLU A 9 12.19 4.44 7.86
C GLU A 9 13.06 5.28 6.91
N GLY A 10 13.39 6.51 7.32
CA GLY A 10 14.22 7.45 6.56
C GLY A 10 15.65 7.53 7.09
N ARG A 11 16.64 7.63 6.19
CA ARG A 11 18.08 7.73 6.54
C ARG A 11 18.47 9.00 7.33
N SER A 12 17.61 10.01 7.41
CA SER A 12 17.86 11.26 8.13
C SER A 12 17.54 11.22 9.63
N GLY A 13 17.25 10.04 10.20
CA GLY A 13 16.88 9.90 11.62
C GLY A 13 15.46 10.37 11.95
N LEU A 14 14.70 10.80 10.93
CA LEU A 14 13.25 10.92 11.02
C LEU A 14 12.68 9.51 10.83
N SER A 15 12.03 8.99 11.87
CA SER A 15 11.23 7.76 11.83
C SER A 15 9.78 8.11 12.09
N GLY A 16 8.88 7.69 11.19
CA GLY A 16 7.44 7.91 11.32
C GLY A 16 6.72 6.60 11.62
N ARG A 17 6.10 6.50 12.81
CA ARG A 17 5.17 5.41 13.12
C ARG A 17 3.79 5.77 12.63
N HIS A 18 3.35 5.16 11.53
CA HIS A 18 1.95 5.25 11.10
C HIS A 18 1.24 3.93 11.38
N CYS A 19 0.69 3.81 12.61
CA CYS A 19 -0.21 2.73 12.98
C CYS A 19 -1.64 3.20 12.77
N TYR A 20 -2.28 2.76 11.67
CA TYR A 20 -3.64 3.17 11.36
C TYR A 20 -4.65 2.19 11.96
N GLN A 21 -5.18 2.53 13.13
CA GLN A 21 -6.31 1.82 13.75
C GLN A 21 -7.64 2.41 13.24
N GLY A 22 -8.53 1.52 12.79
CA GLY A 22 -9.65 1.79 11.89
C GLY A 22 -10.81 2.68 12.37
N ASP A 23 -10.71 3.41 13.48
CA ASP A 23 -11.85 4.15 14.03
C ASP A 23 -11.86 5.67 13.73
N GLU A 24 -10.71 6.32 13.50
CA GLU A 24 -10.68 7.77 13.21
C GLU A 24 -10.83 8.14 11.72
N TYR A 25 -10.82 7.16 10.82
CA TYR A 25 -10.66 7.33 9.36
C TYR A 25 -11.90 7.81 8.58
N ARG A 26 -13.03 8.05 9.24
CA ARG A 26 -14.33 8.11 8.55
C ARG A 26 -14.71 9.43 7.89
N LYS A 27 -13.95 10.53 8.02
CA LYS A 27 -14.57 11.87 7.89
C LYS A 27 -14.39 12.69 6.61
N ARG A 28 -13.45 12.44 5.66
CA ARG A 28 -13.35 13.36 4.48
C ARG A 28 -13.10 12.82 3.07
N ASN A 29 -12.69 11.55 2.87
CA ASN A 29 -12.86 10.78 1.62
C ASN A 29 -12.31 9.38 1.92
N ARG A 30 -13.20 8.41 2.12
CA ARG A 30 -13.12 7.40 3.20
C ARG A 30 -12.10 6.25 3.07
N SER A 31 -11.21 6.25 2.08
CA SER A 31 -10.31 5.11 1.83
C SER A 31 -8.86 5.49 1.55
N VAL A 32 -8.54 6.79 1.51
CA VAL A 32 -7.21 7.28 1.16
C VAL A 32 -6.79 8.46 2.02
N LEU A 33 -5.63 8.33 2.68
CA LEU A 33 -4.88 9.47 3.26
C LEU A 33 -3.64 9.73 2.42
N CYS A 34 -3.34 11.00 2.10
CA CYS A 34 -1.99 11.42 1.69
C CYS A 34 -1.38 12.24 2.84
N ASP A 35 -0.24 11.80 3.35
CA ASP A 35 0.60 12.58 4.27
C ASP A 35 1.93 12.94 3.57
N LYS A 36 2.57 14.04 3.99
CA LYS A 36 3.86 14.46 3.45
C LYS A 36 4.99 14.04 4.37
N TYR A 37 5.82 13.12 3.91
CA TYR A 37 7.04 12.72 4.61
C TYR A 37 8.27 13.36 3.96
N ASP A 38 9.03 14.15 4.73
CA ASP A 38 10.14 14.97 4.18
C ASP A 38 9.68 15.87 2.99
N LYS A 39 10.53 16.78 2.48
CA LYS A 39 10.08 17.81 1.52
C LYS A 39 9.61 17.25 0.15
N LYS A 40 9.69 15.93 -0.10
CA LYS A 40 9.42 15.30 -1.41
C LYS A 40 8.78 13.90 -1.39
N ILE A 41 8.21 13.39 -0.28
CA ILE A 41 7.44 12.13 -0.29
C ILE A 41 5.95 12.39 -0.02
N CYS A 42 5.03 11.76 -0.77
CA CYS A 42 3.60 11.62 -0.40
C CYS A 42 3.29 10.15 -0.14
N ASP A 43 2.71 9.87 1.02
CA ASP A 43 2.33 8.54 1.46
C ASP A 43 0.83 8.35 1.32
N ILE A 44 0.41 7.41 0.48
CA ILE A 44 -0.99 7.05 0.25
C ILE A 44 -1.31 5.77 1.00
N VAL A 45 -2.33 5.80 1.87
CA VAL A 45 -2.81 4.59 2.55
C VAL A 45 -4.15 4.15 1.98
N CYS A 46 -4.20 2.98 1.36
CA CYS A 46 -5.41 2.39 0.78
C CYS A 46 -5.99 1.33 1.72
N VAL A 47 -7.28 1.48 2.07
CA VAL A 47 -8.03 0.44 2.80
C VAL A 47 -9.32 0.14 2.04
N PRO A 48 -9.42 -1.00 1.34
CA PRO A 48 -10.61 -1.40 0.61
C PRO A 48 -11.71 -1.77 1.59
N ASN A 49 -12.94 -1.48 1.20
CA ASN A 49 -14.10 -2.04 1.86
C ASN A 49 -14.37 -3.42 1.27
N TRP A 50 -14.45 -4.45 2.12
CA TRP A 50 -14.73 -5.85 1.77
C TRP A 50 -16.00 -6.07 0.93
N THR A 51 -16.91 -5.10 0.89
CA THR A 51 -18.14 -5.18 0.09
C THR A 51 -18.01 -4.56 -1.30
N TRP A 52 -16.85 -3.99 -1.66
CA TRP A 52 -16.68 -3.31 -2.95
C TRP A 52 -16.45 -4.32 -4.07
N ARG A 53 -17.04 -4.05 -5.22
CA ARG A 53 -16.70 -4.79 -6.44
C ARG A 53 -15.33 -4.35 -6.90
N PHE A 54 -14.54 -5.27 -7.46
CA PHE A 54 -13.20 -4.98 -7.97
C PHE A 54 -13.19 -3.75 -8.91
N HIS A 55 -14.21 -3.60 -9.77
CA HIS A 55 -14.34 -2.45 -10.66
C HIS A 55 -14.48 -1.10 -9.92
N ASP A 56 -15.24 -1.05 -8.83
CA ASP A 56 -15.41 0.18 -8.06
C ASP A 56 -14.13 0.54 -7.32
N PHE A 57 -13.44 -0.48 -6.82
CA PHE A 57 -12.14 -0.33 -6.17
C PHE A 57 -11.07 0.19 -7.13
N ILE A 58 -10.89 -0.43 -8.30
CA ILE A 58 -9.86 -0.04 -9.27
C ILE A 58 -10.09 1.39 -9.79
N ASN A 59 -11.36 1.76 -10.04
CA ASN A 59 -11.72 3.14 -10.41
C ASN A 59 -11.40 4.14 -9.29
N GLY A 60 -11.63 3.76 -8.03
CA GLY A 60 -11.29 4.59 -6.88
C GLY A 60 -9.78 4.80 -6.74
N VAL A 61 -8.99 3.75 -6.95
CA VAL A 61 -7.52 3.83 -6.98
C VAL A 61 -7.08 4.75 -8.12
N ASP A 62 -7.60 4.58 -9.33
CA ASP A 62 -7.25 5.43 -10.48
C ASP A 62 -7.54 6.92 -10.23
N GLN A 63 -8.72 7.26 -9.71
CA GLN A 63 -9.06 8.65 -9.37
C GLN A 63 -8.11 9.27 -8.35
N VAL A 64 -7.71 8.49 -7.35
CA VAL A 64 -6.77 8.90 -6.31
C VAL A 64 -5.38 9.12 -6.90
N LEU A 65 -4.89 8.17 -7.69
CA LEU A 65 -3.60 8.27 -8.37
C LEU A 65 -3.56 9.49 -9.28
N GLY A 66 -4.59 9.68 -10.11
CA GLY A 66 -4.74 10.86 -10.95
C GLY A 66 -4.68 12.16 -10.15
N ALA A 67 -5.41 12.25 -9.03
CA ALA A 67 -5.39 13.44 -8.18
C ALA A 67 -4.02 13.69 -7.52
N VAL A 68 -3.34 12.64 -7.07
CA VAL A 68 -2.02 12.73 -6.43
C VAL A 68 -0.98 13.13 -7.46
N PHE A 69 -0.89 12.43 -8.59
CA PHE A 69 0.13 12.70 -9.59
C PHE A 69 -0.07 14.07 -10.21
N ASN A 70 -1.31 14.54 -10.42
CA ASN A 70 -1.56 15.92 -10.86
C ASN A 70 -1.03 16.97 -9.88
N LYS A 71 -1.01 16.68 -8.57
CA LYS A 71 -0.58 17.61 -7.51
C LYS A 71 0.89 17.47 -7.14
N PHE A 72 1.46 16.28 -7.32
CA PHE A 72 2.76 15.87 -6.77
C PHE A 72 3.68 15.24 -7.83
N LEU A 73 3.61 15.72 -9.08
CA LEU A 73 4.43 15.26 -10.24
C LEU A 73 5.92 14.98 -9.94
N ASN A 74 6.54 15.76 -9.05
CA ASN A 74 7.98 15.67 -8.74
C ASN A 74 8.29 15.04 -7.38
N TYR A 75 7.31 14.36 -6.78
CA TYR A 75 7.46 13.71 -5.48
C TYR A 75 7.67 12.21 -5.67
N ARG A 76 8.41 11.62 -4.73
CA ARG A 76 8.38 10.19 -4.49
C ARG A 76 7.01 9.87 -3.88
N VAL A 77 6.33 8.88 -4.41
CA VAL A 77 5.02 8.43 -3.95
C VAL A 77 5.20 7.04 -3.40
N VAL A 78 4.77 6.85 -2.16
CA VAL A 78 4.65 5.54 -1.53
C VAL A 78 3.18 5.26 -1.33
N ILE A 79 2.71 4.08 -1.72
CA ILE A 79 1.33 3.64 -1.54
C ILE A 79 1.39 2.36 -0.74
N CYS A 80 0.69 2.31 0.38
CA CYS A 80 0.62 1.11 1.19
C CYS A 80 -0.83 0.78 1.52
N GLY A 81 -1.12 -0.50 1.66
CA GLY A 81 -2.49 -0.89 1.94
C GLY A 81 -2.69 -2.38 1.80
N ASP A 82 -3.79 -2.86 2.36
CA ASP A 82 -4.44 -4.06 1.88
C ASP A 82 -5.15 -3.67 0.57
N PHE A 83 -5.01 -4.40 -0.52
CA PHE A 83 -5.70 -4.09 -1.77
C PHE A 83 -6.83 -5.09 -2.07
N ASN A 84 -6.94 -6.18 -1.29
CA ASN A 84 -7.87 -7.28 -1.57
C ASN A 84 -7.76 -7.85 -3.01
N VAL A 85 -6.56 -7.77 -3.60
CA VAL A 85 -6.22 -8.38 -4.90
C VAL A 85 -5.21 -9.50 -4.64
N TYR A 86 -5.48 -10.71 -5.14
CA TYR A 86 -4.56 -11.85 -5.00
C TYR A 86 -3.36 -11.71 -5.94
N LEU A 87 -2.26 -11.11 -5.47
CA LEU A 87 -1.11 -10.79 -6.33
C LEU A 87 -0.21 -12.00 -6.66
N LEU A 88 -0.34 -13.12 -5.95
CA LEU A 88 0.38 -14.37 -6.22
C LEU A 88 -0.31 -15.27 -7.25
N VAL A 89 -1.58 -15.00 -7.58
CA VAL A 89 -2.38 -15.86 -8.46
C VAL A 89 -2.64 -15.13 -9.77
N GLU A 90 -2.34 -15.78 -10.90
CA GLU A 90 -2.68 -15.23 -12.21
C GLU A 90 -4.19 -15.10 -12.36
N SER A 91 -4.65 -13.87 -12.53
CA SER A 91 -6.06 -13.52 -12.66
C SER A 91 -6.20 -12.23 -13.45
N ARG A 92 -7.38 -12.01 -14.01
CA ARG A 92 -7.69 -10.77 -14.74
C ARG A 92 -7.56 -9.56 -13.81
N GLU A 93 -8.04 -9.68 -12.58
CA GLU A 93 -7.99 -8.65 -11.54
C GLU A 93 -6.55 -8.28 -11.18
N ARG A 94 -5.66 -9.27 -11.07
CA ARG A 94 -4.22 -9.03 -10.87
C ARG A 94 -3.64 -8.21 -12.01
N TYR A 95 -3.89 -8.60 -13.26
CA TYR A 95 -3.33 -7.89 -14.40
C TYR A 95 -3.90 -6.47 -14.53
N GLU A 96 -5.21 -6.28 -14.39
CA GLU A 96 -5.83 -4.95 -14.41
C GLU A 96 -5.28 -4.04 -13.30
N PHE A 97 -5.05 -4.59 -12.11
CA PHE A 97 -4.44 -3.84 -11.00
C PHE A 97 -2.98 -3.45 -11.29
N LEU A 98 -2.15 -4.39 -11.74
CA LEU A 98 -0.75 -4.11 -12.05
C LEU A 98 -0.59 -3.16 -13.25
N ASP A 99 -1.46 -3.26 -14.24
CA ASP A 99 -1.44 -2.38 -15.41
C ASP A 99 -1.84 -0.94 -15.04
N LEU A 100 -2.81 -0.76 -14.13
CA LEU A 100 -3.12 0.55 -13.55
C LEU A 100 -1.91 1.12 -12.82
N LEU A 101 -1.24 0.35 -11.97
CA LEU A 101 -0.06 0.85 -11.25
C LEU A 101 1.04 1.28 -12.22
N LYS A 102 1.31 0.48 -13.25
CA LYS A 102 2.28 0.80 -14.29
C LYS A 102 1.95 2.08 -15.05
N SER A 103 0.67 2.39 -15.29
CA SER A 103 0.30 3.64 -15.98
C SER A 103 0.69 4.90 -15.20
N TYR A 104 0.93 4.77 -13.89
CA TYR A 104 1.43 5.83 -13.01
C TYR A 104 2.91 5.66 -12.63
N ASN A 105 3.64 4.78 -13.33
CA ASN A 105 5.02 4.42 -13.01
C ASN A 105 5.19 3.91 -11.57
N ILE A 106 4.18 3.20 -11.04
CA ILE A 106 4.22 2.59 -9.70
C ILE A 106 4.56 1.12 -9.83
N GLU A 107 5.49 0.68 -8.98
CA GLU A 107 5.98 -0.70 -8.93
C GLU A 107 5.67 -1.36 -7.60
N GLN A 108 5.50 -2.69 -7.66
CA GLN A 108 5.35 -3.55 -6.50
C GLN A 108 6.69 -3.77 -5.80
N THR A 109 6.72 -3.65 -4.47
CA THR A 109 7.98 -3.89 -3.72
C THR A 109 7.97 -5.25 -3.00
N VAL A 110 6.83 -5.69 -2.48
CA VAL A 110 6.74 -6.95 -1.74
C VAL A 110 6.22 -8.06 -2.65
N PHE A 111 6.91 -9.20 -2.70
CA PHE A 111 6.53 -10.36 -3.53
C PHE A 111 6.28 -11.64 -2.72
N GLN A 112 6.49 -11.61 -1.40
CA GLN A 112 6.16 -12.74 -0.51
C GLN A 112 4.74 -12.58 0.08
N PRO A 113 4.08 -13.66 0.53
CA PRO A 113 2.77 -13.62 1.17
C PRO A 113 2.71 -12.64 2.36
N THR A 114 1.59 -11.95 2.51
CA THR A 114 1.36 -10.97 3.60
C THR A 114 0.15 -11.30 4.46
N GLN A 115 -0.68 -12.24 4.05
CA GLN A 115 -1.67 -12.89 4.89
C GLN A 115 -1.37 -14.39 4.90
N ILE A 116 -1.13 -14.94 6.09
CA ILE A 116 -0.71 -16.33 6.28
C ILE A 116 -1.68 -16.96 7.28
N SER A 117 -2.41 -17.97 6.81
CA SER A 117 -3.29 -18.81 7.62
C SER A 117 -2.72 -20.24 7.70
N ARG A 118 -3.41 -21.15 8.39
CA ARG A 118 -2.98 -22.56 8.45
C ARG A 118 -2.94 -23.24 7.08
N ASP A 119 -3.84 -22.85 6.18
CA ASP A 119 -4.10 -23.55 4.93
C ASP A 119 -3.88 -22.66 3.68
N SER A 120 -3.53 -21.38 3.87
CA SER A 120 -3.40 -20.42 2.77
C SER A 120 -2.32 -19.38 3.01
N GLU A 121 -1.63 -19.01 1.93
CA GLU A 121 -0.68 -17.90 1.90
C GLU A 121 -1.05 -16.97 0.74
N THR A 122 -1.37 -15.72 1.04
CA THR A 122 -1.86 -14.76 0.05
C THR A 122 -1.14 -13.44 0.19
N LEU A 123 -0.85 -12.80 -0.96
CA LEU A 123 -0.33 -11.44 -1.02
C LEU A 123 -1.48 -10.50 -1.34
N LEU A 124 -2.04 -9.89 -0.30
CA LEU A 124 -3.16 -8.93 -0.39
C LEU A 124 -2.69 -7.51 -0.09
N GLY A 125 -1.78 -7.37 0.88
CA GLY A 125 -1.15 -6.10 1.23
C GLY A 125 0.15 -5.85 0.48
N ASN A 126 0.38 -4.62 0.05
CA ASN A 126 1.66 -4.24 -0.57
C ASN A 126 2.11 -2.85 -0.15
N ILE A 127 3.40 -2.60 -0.34
CA ILE A 127 3.97 -1.26 -0.41
C ILE A 127 4.39 -1.06 -1.86
N LEU A 128 3.91 0.01 -2.49
CA LEU A 128 4.09 0.32 -3.90
C LEU A 128 4.77 1.67 -4.01
N VAL A 129 5.66 1.85 -4.98
CA VAL A 129 6.49 3.06 -5.08
C VAL A 129 6.64 3.51 -6.53
N ASN A 130 6.85 4.82 -6.75
CA ASN A 130 7.13 5.37 -8.09
C ASN A 130 8.61 5.68 -8.37
N PHE A 131 9.52 5.11 -7.57
CA PHE A 131 10.95 5.39 -7.61
C PHE A 131 11.77 4.12 -7.38
N GLU A 132 12.99 4.12 -7.91
CA GLU A 132 13.96 3.03 -7.75
C GLU A 132 14.71 3.11 -6.41
N ASN A 133 15.43 2.04 -6.04
CA ASN A 133 16.25 1.93 -4.83
C ASN A 133 15.44 1.92 -3.52
N CYS A 134 14.36 1.15 -3.52
CA CYS A 134 13.64 0.78 -2.30
C CYS A 134 14.26 -0.52 -1.76
N ASP A 135 15.13 -0.41 -0.75
CA ASP A 135 15.82 -1.55 -0.14
C ASP A 135 15.00 -2.12 1.04
N GLY A 136 15.08 -3.44 1.23
CA GLY A 136 14.68 -4.06 2.49
C GLY A 136 13.21 -4.46 2.62
N ASN A 137 12.56 -4.87 1.52
CA ASN A 137 11.18 -5.36 1.52
C ASN A 137 11.05 -6.62 2.40
N THR A 138 10.76 -6.39 3.68
CA THR A 138 10.70 -7.46 4.67
C THR A 138 9.26 -7.61 5.13
N VAL A 139 8.78 -8.85 5.04
CA VAL A 139 7.55 -9.29 5.67
C VAL A 139 7.88 -9.71 7.09
N VAL A 140 7.38 -8.98 8.08
CA VAL A 140 7.61 -9.23 9.50
C VAL A 140 6.37 -9.90 10.09
N LEU A 141 6.51 -11.15 10.53
CA LEU A 141 5.41 -11.90 11.17
C LEU A 141 5.16 -11.35 12.58
N PRO A 142 4.00 -10.74 12.88
CA PRO A 142 3.74 -10.13 14.17
C PRO A 142 3.39 -11.15 15.27
N GLY A 143 3.33 -12.44 14.95
CA GLY A 143 3.03 -13.55 15.88
C GLY A 143 1.58 -13.59 16.42
N LEU A 144 0.81 -12.51 16.28
CA LEU A 144 -0.54 -12.34 16.82
C LEU A 144 -1.62 -12.01 15.76
N SER A 145 -1.22 -11.75 14.51
CA SER A 145 -2.09 -11.40 13.39
C SER A 145 -1.81 -12.32 12.21
N ASP A 146 -2.85 -12.66 11.45
CA ASP A 146 -2.77 -13.38 10.17
C ASP A 146 -2.18 -12.50 9.07
N HIS A 147 -2.30 -11.17 9.19
CA HIS A 147 -1.55 -10.22 8.38
C HIS A 147 -0.16 -9.96 8.94
N ALA A 148 0.86 -10.12 8.09
CA ALA A 148 2.23 -9.76 8.35
C ALA A 148 2.48 -8.27 8.11
N ALA A 149 3.32 -7.65 8.93
CA ALA A 149 3.72 -6.26 8.74
C ALA A 149 4.72 -6.15 7.57
N GLN A 150 4.74 -5.00 6.92
CA GLN A 150 5.63 -4.73 5.79
C GLN A 150 6.54 -3.55 6.13
N LEU A 151 7.83 -3.71 5.84
CA LEU A 151 8.86 -2.70 6.04
C LEU A 151 9.58 -2.42 4.72
N ILE A 152 9.77 -1.13 4.43
CA ILE A 152 10.70 -0.66 3.39
C ILE A 152 11.61 0.42 3.94
N THR A 153 12.83 0.50 3.41
CA THR A 153 13.79 1.55 3.73
C THR A 153 13.98 2.47 2.54
N LEU A 154 13.85 3.78 2.75
CA LEU A 154 14.02 4.78 1.71
C LEU A 154 15.46 5.32 1.73
N SER A 155 16.17 5.22 0.59
CA SER A 155 17.53 5.76 0.42
C SER A 155 17.58 7.20 -0.10
#